data_AF-A0A2P5W5S6-F1
#
_entry.id   AF-A0A2P5W5S6-F1
#
_cell.length_a   1.000
_cell.length_b   1.000
_cell.length_c   1.000
_cell.angle_alpha   90.00
_cell.angle_beta   90.00
_cell.angle_gamma   90.00
#
_symmetry.space_group_name_H-M   'P 1'
#
loop_
_entity.id
_entity.type
_entity.pdbx_description
1 polymer ?
#
loop_
_entity_poly.entity_id
_entity_poly.type
_entity_poly.pdbx_seq_one_letter_code
_entity_poly.pdbx_strand_id
1 'polypeptide(L)'
;MELFMEFSPRAAELTTLLESRITNFYTNFKVDEIGRVVSVGDGIARVYGLNKIQAGEMVEFASGVKGIALNLENENVEIVVFEGARSKAARAEYVFSRAE
;
A
#
# COMPACT_ATOMS: atom_id res chain seq x y z
N MET A 1 -11.45 -46.04 17.64
CA MET A 1 -12.11 -44.81 18.12
C MET A 1 -11.41 -43.66 17.44
N GLU A 2 -11.91 -43.25 16.27
CA GLU A 2 -11.35 -42.09 15.57
C GLU A 2 -11.87 -40.82 16.25
N LEU A 3 -10.95 -40.05 16.80
CA LEU A 3 -11.24 -38.74 17.38
C LEU A 3 -11.39 -37.76 16.22
N PHE A 4 -12.60 -37.68 15.66
CA PHE A 4 -12.95 -36.60 14.74
C PHE A 4 -12.88 -35.28 15.51
N MET A 5 -11.87 -34.49 15.18
CA MET A 5 -11.71 -33.13 15.66
C MET A 5 -12.85 -32.31 15.08
N GLU A 6 -13.91 -32.12 15.85
CA GLU A 6 -15.02 -31.24 15.49
C GLU A 6 -14.51 -29.80 15.56
N PHE A 7 -14.04 -29.29 14.42
CA PHE A 7 -13.59 -27.91 14.30
C PHE A 7 -14.80 -27.02 14.64
N SER A 8 -14.71 -26.26 15.73
CA SER A 8 -15.81 -25.40 16.18
C SER A 8 -16.32 -24.56 15.00
N PRO A 9 -17.64 -24.51 14.74
CA PRO A 9 -18.19 -23.76 13.60
C PRO A 9 -17.78 -22.28 13.64
N ARG A 10 -17.60 -21.72 14.84
CA ARG A 10 -17.08 -20.35 15.02
C ARG A 10 -15.62 -20.21 14.60
N ALA A 11 -14.79 -21.23 14.82
CA ALA A 11 -13.41 -21.22 14.36
C ALA A 11 -13.34 -21.30 12.83
N ALA A 12 -14.20 -22.10 12.20
CA ALA A 12 -14.31 -22.14 10.74
C ALA A 12 -14.76 -20.79 10.16
N GLU A 13 -15.77 -20.14 10.74
CA GLU A 13 -16.23 -18.80 10.32
C GLU A 13 -15.14 -17.73 10.45
N LEU A 14 -14.37 -17.76 11.55
CA LEU A 14 -13.25 -16.84 11.76
C LEU A 14 -12.14 -17.07 10.72
N THR A 15 -11.82 -18.33 10.41
CA THR A 15 -10.83 -18.67 9.38
C THR A 15 -11.29 -18.17 8.01
N THR A 16 -12.54 -18.44 7.61
CA THR A 16 -13.07 -17.98 6.32
C THR A 16 -13.14 -16.45 6.22
N LEU A 17 -13.46 -15.76 7.33
CA LEU A 17 -13.44 -14.30 7.37
C LEU A 17 -12.02 -13.73 7.20
N LEU A 18 -11.03 -14.35 7.85
CA LEU A 18 -9.63 -13.96 7.72
C LEU A 18 -9.11 -14.22 6.30
N GLU A 19 -9.38 -15.41 5.76
CA GLU A 19 -9.05 -15.76 4.37
C GLU A 19 -9.66 -14.76 3.40
N SER A 20 -10.96 -14.42 3.56
CA SER A 20 -11.63 -13.44 2.70
C SER A 20 -11.01 -12.05 2.79
N ARG A 21 -10.60 -11.60 3.99
CA ARG A 21 -9.91 -10.32 4.17
C ARG A 21 -8.54 -10.31 3.51
N ILE A 22 -7.80 -11.42 3.62
CA ILE A 22 -6.48 -11.58 3.02
C ILE A 22 -6.62 -11.61 1.49
N THR A 23 -7.53 -12.41 0.94
CA THR A 23 -7.78 -12.49 -0.51
C THR A 23 -8.22 -11.15 -1.07
N ASN A 24 -9.17 -10.45 -0.44
CA ASN A 24 -9.61 -9.13 -0.88
C ASN A 24 -8.51 -8.06 -0.78
N PHE A 25 -7.57 -8.22 0.16
CA PHE A 25 -6.41 -7.34 0.24
C PHE A 25 -5.48 -7.52 -0.98
N TYR A 26 -5.29 -8.75 -1.47
CA TYR A 26 -4.43 -9.01 -2.63
C TYR A 26 -5.10 -8.71 -3.99
N THR A 27 -6.41 -8.87 -4.12
CA THR A 27 -7.11 -8.73 -5.42
C THR A 27 -7.34 -7.28 -5.86
N ASN A 28 -7.25 -6.31 -4.95
CA ASN A 28 -7.59 -4.91 -5.24
C ASN A 28 -6.41 -4.02 -5.64
N PHE A 29 -5.18 -4.55 -5.64
CA PHE A 29 -3.99 -3.80 -6.03
C PHE A 29 -3.46 -4.31 -7.37
N LYS A 30 -3.97 -3.76 -8.48
CA LYS A 30 -3.23 -3.76 -9.76
C LYS A 30 -2.06 -2.79 -9.64
N VAL A 31 -1.02 -3.22 -8.93
CA VAL A 31 0.22 -2.45 -8.79
C VAL A 31 0.98 -2.53 -10.11
N ASP A 32 1.29 -1.39 -10.69
CA ASP A 32 2.18 -1.33 -11.86
C ASP A 32 3.64 -1.17 -11.44
N GLU A 33 3.89 -0.26 -10.48
CA GLU A 33 5.21 -0.03 -9.93
C GLU A 33 5.21 0.09 -8.40
N ILE A 34 6.35 -0.26 -7.81
CA ILE A 34 6.61 -0.17 -6.37
C ILE A 34 7.77 0.80 -6.16
N GLY A 35 7.59 1.71 -5.20
CA GLY A 35 8.64 2.59 -4.68
C GLY A 35 8.88 2.36 -3.19
N ARG A 36 10.09 2.68 -2.72
CA ARG A 36 10.48 2.65 -1.30
C ARG A 36 10.51 4.06 -0.74
N VAL A 37 9.83 4.28 0.38
CA VAL A 37 9.87 5.58 1.08
C VAL A 37 11.25 5.77 1.70
N VAL A 38 11.91 6.87 1.34
CA VAL A 38 13.20 7.29 1.88
C VAL A 38 13.00 8.24 3.06
N SER A 39 12.11 9.22 2.90
CA SER A 39 11.79 10.18 3.94
C SER A 39 10.42 10.82 3.70
N VAL A 40 9.81 11.34 4.77
CA VAL A 40 8.59 12.14 4.70
C VAL A 40 8.77 13.39 5.56
N GLY A 41 8.63 14.57 4.96
CA GLY A 41 8.79 15.87 5.62
C GLY A 41 7.96 16.94 4.93
N ASP A 42 7.37 17.86 5.68
CA ASP A 42 6.59 19.00 5.16
C ASP A 42 5.44 18.65 4.20
N GLY A 43 4.94 17.41 4.26
CA GLY A 43 3.90 16.92 3.35
C GLY A 43 4.44 16.38 2.02
N ILE A 44 5.76 16.28 1.87
CA ILE A 44 6.44 15.66 0.74
C ILE A 44 7.07 14.34 1.21
N ALA A 45 6.85 13.28 0.46
CA ALA A 45 7.56 12.02 0.60
C ALA A 45 8.59 11.88 -0.52
N ARG A 46 9.83 11.55 -0.18
CA ARG A 46 10.84 11.16 -1.15
C ARG A 46 10.82 9.65 -1.30
N VAL A 47 10.66 9.17 -2.52
CA VAL A 47 10.47 7.76 -2.83
C VAL A 47 11.47 7.32 -3.89
N TYR A 48 12.18 6.22 -3.65
CA TYR A 48 13.07 5.60 -4.63
C TYR A 48 12.30 4.56 -5.47
N GLY A 49 12.55 4.50 -6.77
CA GLY A 49 11.82 3.63 -7.72
C GLY A 49 10.73 4.39 -8.48
N LEU A 50 9.61 3.73 -8.81
CA LEU A 50 8.53 4.30 -9.64
C LEU A 50 9.06 4.86 -10.97
N ASN A 51 9.81 4.03 -11.72
CA ASN A 51 10.62 4.48 -12.86
C ASN A 51 9.80 4.93 -14.07
N LYS A 52 8.55 4.51 -14.17
CA LYS A 52 7.64 4.82 -15.28
C LYS A 52 6.53 5.79 -14.87
N ILE A 53 6.45 6.15 -13.58
CA ILE A 53 5.43 7.04 -13.08
C ILE A 53 5.54 8.41 -13.75
N GLN A 54 4.39 9.00 -14.05
CA GLN A 54 4.26 10.32 -14.64
C GLN A 54 3.91 11.34 -13.55
N ALA A 55 4.36 12.58 -13.72
CA ALA A 55 3.95 13.67 -12.84
C ALA A 55 2.43 13.86 -12.92
N GLY A 56 1.79 14.01 -11.77
CA GLY A 56 0.33 14.07 -11.64
C GLY A 56 -0.35 12.73 -11.37
N GLU A 57 0.35 11.60 -11.50
CA GLU A 57 -0.24 10.30 -11.20
C GLU A 57 -0.50 10.08 -9.72
N MET A 58 -1.59 9.35 -9.45
CA MET A 58 -1.98 8.99 -8.10
C MET A 58 -1.18 7.79 -7.62
N VAL A 59 -0.71 7.90 -6.38
CA VAL A 59 -0.06 6.81 -5.67
C VAL A 59 -0.76 6.48 -4.37
N GLU A 60 -0.51 5.27 -3.87
CA GLU A 60 -0.97 4.83 -2.57
C GLU A 60 0.18 4.24 -1.77
N PHE A 61 0.39 4.77 -0.57
CA PHE A 61 1.34 4.25 0.41
C PHE A 61 0.79 2.95 1.01
N ALA A 62 1.67 2.05 1.45
CA ALA A 62 1.27 0.82 2.15
C ALA A 62 0.43 1.05 3.42
N SER A 63 0.44 2.26 3.96
CA SER A 63 -0.44 2.69 5.06
C SER A 63 -1.86 3.09 4.61
N GLY A 64 -2.19 2.97 3.32
CA GLY A 64 -3.46 3.41 2.71
C GLY A 64 -3.56 4.92 2.47
N VAL A 65 -2.48 5.66 2.74
CA VAL A 65 -2.40 7.09 2.46
C VAL A 65 -2.25 7.29 0.97
N LYS A 66 -2.87 8.33 0.41
CA LYS A 66 -2.73 8.68 -1.00
C LYS A 66 -1.88 9.94 -1.17
N GLY A 67 -1.31 10.06 -2.36
CA GLY A 67 -0.57 11.23 -2.78
C GLY A 67 -0.52 11.35 -4.30
N ILE A 68 0.17 12.38 -4.77
CA ILE A 68 0.39 12.64 -6.20
C ILE A 68 1.88 12.80 -6.44
N ALA A 69 2.40 12.14 -7.47
CA ALA A 69 3.78 12.33 -7.94
C ALA A 69 3.94 13.75 -8.52
N LEU A 70 4.91 14.51 -8.02
CA LEU A 70 5.11 15.91 -8.40
C LEU A 70 6.38 16.11 -9.21
N ASN A 71 7.52 15.75 -8.63
CA ASN A 71 8.83 15.91 -9.26
C ASN A 71 9.47 14.55 -9.48
N LEU A 72 10.04 14.35 -10.66
CA LEU A 72 10.66 13.11 -11.11
C LEU A 72 12.16 13.37 -11.31
N GLU A 73 12.98 12.88 -10.39
CA GLU A 73 14.43 12.83 -10.54
C GLU A 73 14.87 11.46 -11.08
N ASN A 74 16.13 11.36 -11.47
CA ASN A 74 16.69 10.14 -12.10
C ASN A 74 16.60 8.89 -11.21
N GLU A 75 16.52 9.06 -9.90
CA GLU A 75 16.47 7.96 -8.91
C GLU A 75 15.37 8.15 -7.85
N ASN A 76 14.72 9.32 -7.81
CA ASN A 76 13.75 9.64 -6.76
C ASN A 76 12.52 10.33 -7.34
N VAL A 77 11.40 10.06 -6.72
CA VAL A 77 10.12 10.72 -6.99
C VAL A 77 9.70 11.45 -5.72
N GLU A 78 9.37 12.73 -5.86
CA GLU A 78 8.75 13.52 -4.80
C GLU A 78 7.23 13.42 -4.89
N ILE A 79 6.61 12.98 -3.82
CA ILE A 79 5.18 12.73 -3.75
C ILE A 79 4.57 13.69 -2.74
N VAL A 80 3.61 14.48 -3.18
CA VAL A 80 2.79 15.29 -2.27
C VAL A 80 1.82 14.35 -1.55
N VAL A 81 1.94 14.29 -0.24
CA VAL A 81 1.07 13.51 0.66
C VAL A 81 -0.17 14.33 0.97
N PHE A 82 -1.35 13.73 0.83
CA PHE A 82 -2.59 14.41 1.17
C PHE A 82 -2.69 14.75 2.67
N GLU A 83 -3.37 15.86 2.97
CA GLU A 83 -3.41 16.44 4.31
C GLU A 83 -4.01 15.49 5.36
N GLY A 84 -3.57 15.64 6.61
CA GLY A 84 -3.99 14.78 7.73
C GLY A 84 -3.34 13.39 7.78
N ALA A 85 -2.53 13.02 6.78
CA ALA A 85 -1.98 11.67 6.65
C ALA A 85 -0.44 11.58 6.73
N ARG A 86 0.26 12.69 7.01
CA ARG A 86 1.73 12.77 7.05
C ARG A 86 2.37 11.73 7.99
N SER A 87 1.83 11.58 9.20
CA SER A 87 2.34 10.65 10.21
C SER A 87 2.11 9.18 9.87
N LYS A 88 1.16 8.89 8.98
CA LYS A 88 0.90 7.54 8.45
C LYS A 88 1.76 7.25 7.21
N ALA A 89 1.97 8.24 6.35
CA ALA A 89 2.91 8.13 5.24
C ALA A 89 4.35 7.92 5.73
N ALA A 90 4.76 8.62 6.78
CA ALA A 90 6.09 8.46 7.40
C ALA A 90 6.34 7.07 7.99
N ARG A 91 5.28 6.29 8.26
CA ARG A 91 5.37 4.90 8.74
C ARG A 91 5.27 3.87 7.61
N ALA A 92 4.99 4.31 6.38
CA ALA A 92 4.93 3.41 5.25
C ALA A 92 6.34 3.18 4.72
N GLU A 93 6.67 1.92 4.46
CA GLU A 93 7.94 1.55 3.83
C GLU A 93 7.85 1.59 2.30
N TYR A 94 6.64 1.45 1.75
CA TYR A 94 6.39 1.30 0.32
C TYR A 94 5.28 2.22 -0.19
N VAL A 95 5.37 2.53 -1.48
CA VAL A 95 4.38 3.25 -2.28
C VAL A 95 4.09 2.48 -3.55
N PHE A 96 2.85 2.49 -3.99
CA PHE A 96 2.35 1.77 -5.16
C PHE A 96 1.78 2.77 -6.17
N SER A 97 2.16 2.67 -7.44
CA SER A 97 1.39 3.25 -8.54
C SER A 97 0.33 2.26 -9.01
N ARG A 98 -0.79 2.78 -9.51
CA ARG A 98 -1.82 1.97 -10.15
C ARG A 98 -1.70 2.11 -11.66
N ALA A 99 -1.83 1.00 -12.39
CA ALA A 99 -2.13 1.06 -13.81
C ALA A 99 -3.59 1.52 -13.98
N GLU A 100 -3.82 2.51 -14.83
CA GLU A 100 -5.16 2.76 -15.40
C GLU A 100 -5.58 1.63 -16.34
#